data_AF-A0A1C5FMW6-F1
#
_entry.id   AF-A0A1C5FMW6-F1
#
_cell.length_a   1.000
_cell.length_b   1.000
_cell.length_c   1.000
_cell.angle_alpha   90.00
_cell.angle_beta   90.00
_cell.angle_gamma   90.00
#
_symmetry.space_group_name_H-M   'P 1'
#
loop_
_entity.id
_entity.type
_entity.pdbx_description
1 polymer ?
#
loop_
_entity_poly.entity_id
_entity_poly.type
_entity_poly.pdbx_seq_one_letter_code
_entity_poly.pdbx_strand_id
1 'polypeptide(L)'
;MTTTDTIAALALAVAVVAAVAAIGSWRAARNANGAAQTLSRIEQQRLHADLTPHFRCTVVANEARSTAMLGVHLEGPPGLLSHGTIEITAALRNDNPHRGDGPQLAGAPTPEEVRAHIWGPWKFSADGRDDTGRTVAPQQLAIGEWTRYGLTPTTPPPWSTTTTDAWHRDYANEPVRLSITARSKGSEWTVPLEVPVTIETGS
;
A
#
# COMPACT_ATOMS: atom_id res chain seq x y z
N MET A 1 76.90 -11.67 18.28
CA MET A 1 75.60 -11.39 17.63
C MET A 1 75.71 -11.91 16.22
N THR A 2 75.09 -13.06 15.95
CA THR A 2 75.22 -13.80 14.68
C THR A 2 74.17 -13.29 13.68
N THR A 3 74.45 -13.39 12.38
CA THR A 3 73.57 -12.98 11.28
C THR A 3 72.16 -13.58 11.34
N THR A 4 71.97 -14.68 12.05
CA THR A 4 70.66 -15.33 12.27
C THR A 4 69.76 -14.54 13.22
N ASP A 5 70.32 -13.88 14.24
CA ASP A 5 69.56 -13.11 15.24
C ASP A 5 68.92 -11.86 14.62
N THR A 6 69.63 -11.21 13.70
CA THR A 6 69.15 -10.02 12.97
C THR A 6 68.04 -10.35 11.98
N ILE A 7 68.13 -11.50 11.28
CA ILE A 7 67.07 -11.95 10.36
C ILE A 7 65.80 -12.31 11.13
N ALA A 8 65.94 -12.99 12.28
CA ALA A 8 64.80 -13.34 13.13
C ALA A 8 64.11 -12.08 13.71
N ALA A 9 64.89 -11.08 14.14
CA ALA A 9 64.34 -9.82 14.64
C ALA A 9 63.58 -9.03 13.57
N LEU A 10 64.10 -8.98 12.34
CA LEU A 10 63.43 -8.33 11.21
C LEU A 10 62.15 -9.06 10.79
N ALA A 11 62.17 -10.40 10.74
CA ALA A 11 60.99 -11.20 10.41
C ALA A 11 59.87 -11.01 11.46
N LEU A 12 60.22 -10.95 12.74
CA LEU A 12 59.27 -10.66 13.82
C LEU A 12 58.64 -9.27 13.67
N ALA A 13 59.46 -8.25 13.37
CA ALA A 13 58.96 -6.89 13.17
C ALA A 13 57.99 -6.80 11.98
N VAL A 14 58.31 -7.44 10.85
CA VAL A 14 57.43 -7.51 9.67
C VAL A 14 56.14 -8.26 9.99
N ALA A 15 56.21 -9.37 10.72
CA ALA A 15 55.04 -10.15 11.12
C ALA A 15 54.08 -9.35 12.02
N VAL A 16 54.63 -8.56 12.96
CA VAL A 16 53.83 -7.68 13.83
C VAL A 16 53.14 -6.59 13.00
N VAL A 17 53.85 -5.94 12.08
CA VAL A 17 53.26 -4.92 11.19
C VAL A 17 52.17 -5.53 10.31
N ALA A 18 52.41 -6.72 9.74
CA ALA A 18 51.43 -7.44 8.93
C ALA A 18 50.17 -7.82 9.73
N ALA A 19 50.33 -8.28 10.98
CA ALA A 19 49.20 -8.61 11.86
C ALA A 19 48.35 -7.37 12.20
N VAL A 20 48.99 -6.24 12.51
CA VAL A 20 48.29 -4.97 12.76
C VAL A 20 47.55 -4.50 11.50
N ALA A 21 48.19 -4.58 10.32
CA ALA A 21 47.57 -4.24 9.05
C ALA A 21 46.38 -5.15 8.72
N ALA A 22 46.46 -6.46 9.02
CA ALA A 22 45.37 -7.41 8.79
C ALA A 22 44.17 -7.13 9.71
N ILE A 23 44.41 -6.83 10.99
CA ILE A 23 43.36 -6.44 11.94
C ILE A 23 42.71 -5.12 11.51
N GLY A 24 43.52 -4.13 11.09
CA GLY A 24 43.03 -2.87 10.54
C GLY A 24 42.17 -3.07 9.30
N SER A 25 42.62 -3.91 8.37
CA SER A 25 41.91 -4.24 7.13
C SER A 25 40.58 -4.95 7.41
N TRP A 26 40.55 -5.89 8.35
CA TRP A 26 39.33 -6.60 8.72
C TRP A 26 38.30 -5.68 9.39
N ARG A 27 38.75 -4.77 10.27
CA ARG A 27 37.86 -3.80 10.91
C ARG A 27 37.34 -2.78 9.91
N ALA A 28 38.18 -2.31 8.99
CA ALA A 28 37.78 -1.44 7.88
C ALA A 28 36.78 -2.15 6.96
N ALA A 29 37.01 -3.41 6.59
CA ALA A 29 36.09 -4.21 5.78
C ALA A 29 34.73 -4.43 6.47
N ARG A 30 34.72 -4.67 7.78
CA ARG A 30 33.45 -4.76 8.54
C ARG A 30 32.70 -3.43 8.60
N ASN A 31 33.41 -2.33 8.84
CA ASN A 31 32.81 -1.01 8.84
C ASN A 31 32.26 -0.64 7.44
N ALA A 32 33.01 -0.96 6.38
CA ALA A 32 32.59 -0.77 5.00
C ALA A 32 31.36 -1.63 4.65
N ASN A 33 31.31 -2.88 5.10
CA ASN A 33 30.15 -3.74 4.92
C ASN A 33 28.90 -3.19 5.64
N GLY A 34 29.05 -2.68 6.87
CA GLY A 34 27.95 -2.04 7.61
C GLY A 34 27.44 -0.76 6.95
N ALA A 35 28.36 0.07 6.43
CA ALA A 35 28.01 1.27 5.66
C ALA A 35 27.32 0.92 4.34
N ALA A 36 27.81 -0.08 3.60
CA ALA A 36 27.22 -0.55 2.35
C ALA A 36 25.82 -1.13 2.54
N GLN A 37 25.58 -1.88 3.63
CA GLN A 37 24.24 -2.37 3.99
C GLN A 37 23.28 -1.22 4.30
N THR A 38 23.74 -0.21 5.04
CA THR A 38 22.92 0.96 5.37
C THR A 38 22.57 1.76 4.11
N LEU A 39 23.56 2.01 3.25
CA LEU A 39 23.37 2.70 1.98
C LEU A 39 22.41 1.93 1.06
N SER A 40 22.60 0.61 0.93
CA SER A 40 21.72 -0.26 0.15
C SER A 40 20.27 -0.17 0.63
N ARG A 41 20.04 -0.18 1.95
CA ARG A 41 18.70 -0.02 2.53
C ARG A 41 18.10 1.36 2.22
N ILE A 42 18.89 2.43 2.31
CA ILE A 42 18.42 3.79 2.00
C ILE A 42 18.04 3.89 0.51
N GLU A 43 18.87 3.35 -0.38
CA GLU A 43 18.57 3.33 -1.81
C GLU A 43 17.34 2.47 -2.11
N GLN A 44 17.19 1.32 -1.46
CA GLN A 44 15.97 0.51 -1.58
C GLN A 44 14.71 1.28 -1.16
N GLN A 45 14.77 2.00 -0.03
CA GLN A 45 13.66 2.83 0.44
C GLN A 45 13.35 3.98 -0.51
N ARG A 46 14.40 4.63 -1.03
CA ARG A 46 14.27 5.70 -2.01
C ARG A 46 13.63 5.21 -3.30
N LEU A 47 14.14 4.11 -3.86
CA LEU A 47 13.58 3.49 -5.06
C LEU A 47 12.13 3.05 -4.84
N HIS A 48 11.83 2.49 -3.67
CA HIS A 48 10.47 2.13 -3.30
C HIS A 48 9.54 3.35 -3.30
N ALA A 49 9.97 4.46 -2.69
CA ALA A 49 9.21 5.70 -2.71
C ALA A 49 9.05 6.28 -4.13
N ASP A 50 10.14 6.34 -4.91
CA ASP A 50 10.19 6.87 -6.28
C ASP A 50 9.35 6.04 -7.26
N LEU A 51 9.09 4.77 -6.96
CA LEU A 51 8.25 3.87 -7.74
C LEU A 51 6.81 3.74 -7.21
N THR A 52 6.41 4.55 -6.23
CA THR A 52 5.04 4.52 -5.70
C THR A 52 4.03 4.82 -6.83
N PRO A 53 3.09 3.90 -7.14
CA PRO A 53 2.15 4.09 -8.22
C PRO A 53 1.27 5.33 -8.06
N HIS A 54 1.03 6.04 -9.16
CA HIS A 54 0.10 7.16 -9.23
C HIS A 54 -1.20 6.69 -9.87
N PHE A 55 -2.29 6.76 -9.12
CA PHE A 55 -3.62 6.41 -9.60
C PHE A 55 -4.47 7.65 -9.80
N ARG A 56 -5.13 7.75 -10.96
CA ARG A 56 -6.24 8.67 -11.18
C ARG A 56 -7.53 7.89 -11.11
N CYS A 57 -8.39 8.26 -10.16
CA CYS A 57 -9.67 7.60 -9.94
C CYS A 57 -10.82 8.55 -10.20
N THR A 58 -11.92 8.01 -10.73
CA THR A 58 -13.17 8.74 -10.94
C THR A 58 -14.34 7.88 -10.48
N VAL A 59 -15.33 8.49 -9.84
CA VAL A 59 -16.59 7.82 -9.51
C VAL A 59 -17.73 8.59 -10.16
N VAL A 60 -18.49 7.89 -10.98
CA VAL A 60 -19.66 8.43 -11.68
C VAL A 60 -20.89 7.65 -11.24
N ALA A 61 -21.81 8.30 -10.54
CA ALA A 61 -23.07 7.75 -10.08
C ALA A 61 -24.17 7.94 -11.15
N ASN A 62 -24.91 6.87 -11.39
CA ASN A 62 -26.13 6.87 -12.18
C ASN A 62 -27.32 6.77 -11.22
N GLU A 63 -27.94 7.91 -10.93
CA GLU A 63 -29.07 7.99 -9.99
C GLU A 63 -30.27 7.16 -10.44
N ALA A 64 -30.57 7.16 -11.74
CA ALA A 64 -31.71 6.41 -12.29
C ALA A 64 -31.61 4.90 -12.08
N ARG A 65 -30.39 4.36 -12.02
CA ARG A 65 -30.11 2.93 -11.82
C ARG A 65 -29.65 2.59 -10.42
N SER A 66 -29.51 3.57 -9.52
CA SER A 66 -28.91 3.41 -8.19
C SER A 66 -27.60 2.62 -8.24
N THR A 67 -26.72 2.96 -9.19
CA THR A 67 -25.41 2.33 -9.37
C THR A 67 -24.35 3.40 -9.59
N ALA A 68 -23.09 3.06 -9.36
CA ALA A 68 -21.97 3.93 -9.75
C ALA A 68 -20.87 3.10 -10.43
N MET A 69 -20.00 3.80 -11.15
CA MET A 69 -18.83 3.21 -11.79
C MET A 69 -17.57 3.88 -11.24
N LEU A 70 -16.68 3.08 -10.68
CA LEU A 70 -15.32 3.49 -10.34
C LEU A 70 -14.41 3.20 -11.53
N GLY A 71 -13.81 4.24 -12.12
CA GLY A 71 -12.69 4.12 -13.05
C GLY A 71 -11.37 4.29 -12.31
N VAL A 72 -10.43 3.37 -12.51
CA VAL A 72 -9.05 3.44 -11.98
C VAL A 72 -8.06 3.44 -13.13
N HIS A 73 -7.25 4.49 -13.20
CA HIS A 73 -6.17 4.65 -14.19
C HIS A 73 -4.83 4.60 -13.50
N LEU A 74 -3.91 3.76 -13.98
CA LEU A 74 -2.52 3.78 -13.54
C LEU A 74 -1.72 4.76 -14.40
N GLU A 75 -1.38 5.93 -13.87
CA GLU A 75 -0.72 7.00 -14.63
C GLU A 75 0.81 6.87 -14.66
N GLY A 76 1.40 6.22 -13.66
CA GLY A 76 2.85 6.12 -13.53
C GLY A 76 3.26 5.70 -12.12
N PRO A 77 4.48 6.06 -11.67
CA PRO A 77 5.49 6.88 -12.36
C PRO A 77 6.16 6.15 -13.55
N PRO A 78 6.86 6.86 -14.46
CA PRO A 78 7.50 6.24 -15.62
C PRO A 78 8.49 5.11 -15.29
N GLY A 79 9.09 5.14 -14.10
CA GLY A 79 9.98 4.06 -13.62
C GLY A 79 9.31 2.69 -13.56
N LEU A 80 7.99 2.66 -13.32
CA LEU A 80 7.20 1.43 -13.33
C LEU A 80 7.00 0.85 -14.74
N LEU A 81 7.29 1.57 -15.84
CA LEU A 81 7.17 1.01 -17.20
C LEU A 81 8.03 -0.24 -17.38
N SER A 82 9.19 -0.27 -16.72
CA SER A 82 10.09 -1.42 -16.71
C SER A 82 9.52 -2.65 -15.97
N HIS A 83 8.44 -2.47 -15.21
CA HIS A 83 7.72 -3.56 -14.54
C HIS A 83 6.68 -4.24 -15.43
N GLY A 84 6.28 -3.62 -16.54
CA GLY A 84 5.22 -4.14 -17.41
C GLY A 84 3.85 -3.96 -16.78
N THR A 85 3.15 -5.06 -16.53
CA THR A 85 1.90 -5.05 -15.74
C THR A 85 2.23 -5.16 -14.25
N ILE A 86 1.44 -4.48 -13.42
CA ILE A 86 1.47 -4.64 -11.97
C ILE A 86 0.14 -5.20 -11.50
N GLU A 87 0.17 -5.95 -10.41
CA GLU A 87 -1.05 -6.43 -9.78
C GLU A 87 -1.63 -5.31 -8.91
N ILE A 88 -2.90 -4.98 -9.08
CA ILE A 88 -3.63 -4.02 -8.23
C ILE A 88 -4.81 -4.68 -7.55
N THR A 89 -5.09 -4.27 -6.32
CA THR A 89 -6.26 -4.67 -5.53
C THR A 89 -6.89 -3.41 -4.95
N ALA A 90 -8.15 -3.15 -5.31
CA ALA A 90 -8.90 -2.01 -4.77
C ALA A 90 -9.73 -2.45 -3.56
N ALA A 91 -9.66 -1.68 -2.49
CA ALA A 91 -10.45 -1.89 -1.28
C ALA A 91 -11.06 -0.59 -0.78
N LEU A 92 -12.28 -0.66 -0.24
CA LEU A 92 -12.99 0.46 0.35
C LEU A 92 -12.56 0.66 1.80
N ARG A 93 -12.25 1.91 2.14
CA ARG A 93 -11.94 2.34 3.51
C ARG A 93 -13.20 2.86 4.18
N ASN A 94 -13.22 2.74 5.50
CA ASN A 94 -14.25 3.38 6.32
C ASN A 94 -14.01 4.90 6.39
N ASP A 95 -15.08 5.64 6.64
CA ASP A 95 -15.06 7.08 6.94
C ASP A 95 -14.11 7.46 8.08
N ASN A 96 -13.98 6.60 9.09
CA ASN A 96 -13.07 6.74 10.21
C ASN A 96 -12.25 5.45 10.37
N PRO A 97 -10.90 5.52 10.39
CA PRO A 97 -10.05 4.35 10.57
C PRO A 97 -10.24 3.67 11.94
N HIS A 98 -10.80 4.37 12.93
CA HIS A 98 -11.02 3.88 14.30
C HIS A 98 -12.40 3.25 14.53
N ARG A 99 -13.19 3.03 13.49
CA ARG A 99 -14.47 2.31 13.60
C ARG A 99 -14.21 0.94 14.25
N GLY A 100 -14.82 0.67 15.39
CA GLY A 100 -14.67 -0.61 16.09
C GLY A 100 -13.40 -0.74 16.94
N ASP A 101 -12.66 0.33 17.22
CA ASP A 101 -11.53 0.29 18.18
C ASP A 101 -11.99 0.37 19.66
N GLY A 102 -13.26 0.64 19.90
CA GLY A 102 -13.84 0.80 21.23
C GLY A 102 -14.06 -0.53 21.98
N PRO A 103 -14.20 -0.49 23.32
CA PRO A 103 -14.50 -1.68 24.11
C PRO A 103 -15.86 -2.25 23.72
N GLN A 104 -15.96 -3.58 23.69
CA GLN A 104 -17.24 -4.25 23.46
C GLN A 104 -18.17 -4.02 24.66
N LEU A 105 -19.36 -3.47 24.38
CA LEU A 105 -20.43 -3.30 25.37
C LEU A 105 -21.42 -4.47 25.28
N ALA A 106 -22.00 -4.86 26.42
CA ALA A 106 -23.00 -5.93 26.45
C ALA A 106 -24.22 -5.56 25.60
N GLY A 107 -24.60 -6.45 24.67
CA GLY A 107 -25.72 -6.23 23.74
C GLY A 107 -25.40 -5.34 22.53
N ALA A 108 -24.15 -4.87 22.40
CA ALA A 108 -23.66 -4.15 21.22
C ALA A 108 -23.00 -5.12 20.21
N PRO A 109 -22.92 -4.77 18.92
CA PRO A 109 -22.11 -5.51 17.95
C PRO A 109 -20.65 -5.61 18.42
N THR A 110 -19.98 -6.69 17.99
CA THR A 110 -18.57 -6.88 18.24
C THR A 110 -17.72 -5.81 17.52
N PRO A 111 -16.55 -5.43 18.06
CA PRO A 111 -15.55 -4.60 17.38
C PRO A 111 -15.26 -5.04 15.93
N GLU A 112 -15.17 -6.35 15.70
CA GLU A 112 -14.95 -6.97 14.40
C GLU A 112 -16.10 -6.71 13.43
N GLU A 113 -17.35 -6.90 13.87
CA GLU A 113 -18.53 -6.61 13.05
C GLU A 113 -18.61 -5.13 12.66
N VAL A 114 -18.28 -4.24 13.60
CA VAL A 114 -18.25 -2.79 13.34
C VAL A 114 -17.17 -2.43 12.32
N ARG A 115 -15.97 -3.03 12.41
CA ARG A 115 -14.88 -2.82 11.43
C ARG A 115 -15.22 -3.37 10.05
N ALA A 116 -15.86 -4.53 10.00
CA ALA A 116 -16.21 -5.21 8.76
C ALA A 116 -17.24 -4.41 7.95
N HIS A 117 -18.19 -3.73 8.62
CA HIS A 117 -19.18 -2.90 7.97
C HIS A 117 -18.57 -1.74 7.16
N ILE A 118 -19.07 -1.50 5.95
CA ILE A 118 -18.57 -0.44 5.05
C ILE A 118 -19.24 0.88 5.41
N TRP A 119 -18.51 1.74 6.12
CA TRP A 119 -18.96 3.08 6.51
C TRP A 119 -18.64 4.08 5.42
N GLY A 120 -19.46 4.10 4.37
CA GLY A 120 -19.30 4.98 3.21
C GLY A 120 -20.45 4.83 2.22
N PRO A 121 -20.50 5.64 1.15
CA PRO A 121 -21.66 5.71 0.25
C PRO A 121 -21.86 4.46 -0.63
N TRP A 122 -20.77 3.79 -1.03
CA TRP A 122 -20.77 2.77 -2.07
C TRP A 122 -20.00 1.52 -1.66
N LYS A 123 -20.40 0.36 -2.19
CA LYS A 123 -19.70 -0.94 -2.12
C LYS A 123 -19.53 -1.54 -3.50
N PHE A 124 -18.52 -2.38 -3.70
CA PHE A 124 -18.31 -3.09 -4.95
C PHE A 124 -19.47 -4.05 -5.24
N SER A 125 -19.98 -3.98 -6.47
CA SER A 125 -21.02 -4.87 -7.00
C SER A 125 -20.53 -5.79 -8.11
N ALA A 126 -19.29 -5.58 -8.58
CA ALA A 126 -18.68 -6.32 -9.67
C ALA A 126 -18.30 -7.77 -9.32
N ASP A 127 -18.06 -8.56 -10.36
CA ASP A 127 -17.49 -9.91 -10.25
C ASP A 127 -16.11 -9.87 -9.60
N GLY A 128 -15.84 -10.88 -8.75
CA GLY A 128 -14.60 -10.98 -7.99
C GLY A 128 -14.58 -10.15 -6.70
N ARG A 129 -15.69 -9.54 -6.29
CA ARG A 129 -15.80 -8.93 -4.95
C ARG A 129 -15.72 -9.98 -3.83
N ASP A 130 -15.29 -9.55 -2.65
CA ASP A 130 -15.47 -10.32 -1.43
C ASP A 130 -16.94 -10.30 -0.96
N ASP A 131 -17.26 -11.12 0.04
CA ASP A 131 -18.63 -11.27 0.56
C ASP A 131 -19.23 -9.94 1.03
N THR A 132 -18.40 -9.04 1.55
CA THR A 132 -18.83 -7.73 2.06
C THR A 132 -19.02 -6.68 0.95
N GLY A 133 -18.39 -6.88 -0.21
CA GLY A 133 -18.30 -5.86 -1.27
C GLY A 133 -17.29 -4.76 -0.95
N ARG A 134 -16.35 -5.00 -0.03
CA ARG A 134 -15.29 -4.07 0.35
C ARG A 134 -14.11 -4.13 -0.60
N THR A 135 -13.78 -5.32 -1.10
CA THR A 135 -12.57 -5.57 -1.87
C THR A 135 -12.91 -6.32 -3.14
N VAL A 136 -12.13 -6.11 -4.20
CA VAL A 136 -12.22 -6.85 -5.46
C VAL A 136 -10.99 -7.72 -5.66
N ALA A 137 -11.13 -8.77 -6.47
CA ALA A 137 -10.05 -9.67 -6.84
C ALA A 137 -8.90 -8.89 -7.49
N PRO A 138 -7.64 -9.33 -7.28
CA PRO A 138 -6.49 -8.70 -7.91
C PRO A 138 -6.59 -8.69 -9.44
N GLN A 139 -6.17 -7.60 -10.06
CA GLN A 139 -6.13 -7.43 -11.51
C GLN A 139 -4.76 -6.98 -11.97
N GLN A 140 -4.34 -7.42 -13.15
CA GLN A 140 -3.13 -6.93 -13.81
C GLN A 140 -3.45 -5.64 -14.56
N LEU A 141 -2.65 -4.60 -14.34
CA LEU A 141 -2.82 -3.30 -14.99
C LEU A 141 -1.46 -2.76 -15.44
N ALA A 142 -1.33 -2.36 -16.70
CA ALA A 142 -0.15 -1.64 -17.18
C ALA A 142 -0.31 -0.13 -17.02
N ILE A 143 0.81 0.59 -17.05
CA ILE A 143 0.77 2.06 -17.04
C ILE A 143 0.09 2.58 -18.29
N GLY A 144 -0.79 3.55 -18.11
CA GLY A 144 -1.63 4.11 -19.16
C GLY A 144 -2.99 3.40 -19.28
N GLU A 145 -3.16 2.22 -18.69
CA GLU A 145 -4.39 1.44 -18.78
C GLU A 145 -5.41 1.77 -17.69
N TRP A 146 -6.68 1.56 -18.05
CA TRP A 146 -7.82 1.75 -17.17
C TRP A 146 -8.47 0.43 -16.83
N THR A 147 -8.92 0.30 -15.58
CA THR A 147 -9.91 -0.71 -15.18
C THR A 147 -11.15 -0.03 -14.60
N ARG A 148 -12.25 -0.77 -14.54
CA ARG A 148 -13.56 -0.29 -14.12
C ARG A 148 -14.21 -1.27 -13.14
N TYR A 149 -14.82 -0.72 -12.09
CA TYR A 149 -15.54 -1.50 -11.09
C TYR A 149 -16.95 -0.95 -10.90
N GLY A 150 -17.94 -1.83 -11.00
CA GLY A 150 -19.31 -1.50 -10.64
C GLY A 150 -19.45 -1.33 -9.13
N LEU A 151 -20.27 -0.36 -8.73
CA LEU A 151 -20.61 -0.04 -7.36
C LEU A 151 -22.14 -0.05 -7.16
N THR A 152 -22.57 -0.46 -5.97
CA THR A 152 -23.94 -0.31 -5.48
C THR A 152 -23.93 0.44 -4.14
N PRO A 153 -25.04 1.11 -3.76
CA PRO A 153 -25.10 1.83 -2.50
C PRO A 153 -24.91 0.87 -1.32
N THR A 154 -24.25 1.37 -0.28
CA THR A 154 -24.28 0.68 1.01
C THR A 154 -25.64 0.83 1.67
N THR A 155 -25.84 0.08 2.74
CA THR A 155 -27.02 0.15 3.62
C THR A 155 -26.53 0.35 5.04
N PRO A 156 -27.34 0.94 5.93
CA PRO A 156 -26.98 1.04 7.33
C PRO A 156 -26.74 -0.37 7.92
N PRO A 157 -25.89 -0.49 8.95
CA PRO A 157 -25.67 -1.78 9.60
C PRO A 157 -26.96 -2.25 10.29
N PRO A 158 -27.17 -3.57 10.43
CA PRO A 158 -28.44 -4.11 10.93
C PRO A 158 -28.72 -3.75 12.41
N TRP A 159 -27.70 -3.37 13.17
CA TRP A 159 -27.82 -2.89 14.55
C TRP A 159 -28.03 -1.37 14.66
N SER A 160 -28.10 -0.64 13.54
CA SER A 160 -28.42 0.79 13.54
C SER A 160 -29.93 1.01 13.48
N THR A 161 -30.39 2.11 14.08
CA THR A 161 -31.76 2.61 13.94
C THR A 161 -31.95 3.52 12.73
N THR A 162 -30.86 3.85 12.01
CA THR A 162 -30.88 4.68 10.80
C THR A 162 -31.63 3.99 9.67
N THR A 163 -32.57 4.68 9.02
CA THR A 163 -33.24 4.18 7.81
C THR A 163 -32.30 4.25 6.61
N THR A 164 -32.56 3.44 5.57
CA THR A 164 -31.76 3.47 4.34
C THR A 164 -31.74 4.86 3.69
N ASP A 165 -32.87 5.56 3.64
CA ASP A 165 -32.94 6.91 3.07
C ASP A 165 -32.13 7.94 3.87
N ALA A 166 -32.13 7.83 5.21
CA ALA A 166 -31.32 8.69 6.07
C ALA A 166 -29.84 8.40 5.86
N TRP A 167 -29.46 7.12 5.79
CA TRP A 167 -28.09 6.68 5.51
C TRP A 167 -27.57 7.20 4.16
N HIS A 168 -28.36 7.08 3.10
CA HIS A 168 -28.00 7.61 1.78
C HIS A 168 -27.86 9.13 1.78
N ARG A 169 -28.70 9.84 2.54
CA ARG A 169 -28.60 11.29 2.69
C ARG A 169 -27.34 11.71 3.44
N ASP A 170 -27.01 11.02 4.52
CA ASP A 170 -25.83 11.30 5.35
C ASP A 170 -24.52 11.13 4.55
N TYR A 171 -24.48 10.14 3.65
CA TYR A 171 -23.31 9.88 2.79
C TYR A 171 -23.43 10.48 1.37
N ALA A 172 -24.47 11.23 1.04
CA ALA A 172 -24.74 11.68 -0.34
C ALA A 172 -23.59 12.52 -0.93
N ASN A 173 -22.93 13.32 -0.10
CA ASN A 173 -21.83 14.21 -0.51
C ASN A 173 -20.46 13.72 -0.03
N GLU A 174 -20.38 12.52 0.55
CA GLU A 174 -19.12 11.97 1.03
C GLU A 174 -18.34 11.31 -0.11
N PRO A 175 -17.01 11.41 -0.13
CA PRO A 175 -16.19 10.76 -1.15
C PRO A 175 -16.18 9.24 -0.96
N VAL A 176 -15.90 8.51 -2.03
CA VAL A 176 -15.51 7.11 -1.94
C VAL A 176 -14.06 7.05 -1.47
N ARG A 177 -13.86 6.54 -0.25
CA ARG A 177 -12.52 6.36 0.33
C ARG A 177 -11.97 5.00 -0.10
N LEU A 178 -10.86 5.01 -0.83
CA LEU A 178 -10.22 3.83 -1.40
C LEU A 178 -8.83 3.62 -0.82
N SER A 179 -8.40 2.37 -0.88
CA SER A 179 -7.02 1.93 -0.75
C SER A 179 -6.72 1.05 -1.96
N ILE A 180 -5.74 1.43 -2.77
CA ILE A 180 -5.26 0.60 -3.86
C ILE A 180 -3.92 0.01 -3.45
N THR A 181 -3.90 -1.31 -3.26
CA THR A 181 -2.66 -2.05 -3.03
C THR A 181 -2.11 -2.51 -4.36
N ALA A 182 -0.88 -2.15 -4.66
CA ALA A 182 -0.19 -2.50 -5.89
C ALA A 182 1.04 -3.36 -5.58
N ARG A 183 1.26 -4.43 -6.36
CA ARG A 183 2.40 -5.34 -6.19
C ARG A 183 3.15 -5.54 -7.50
N SER A 184 4.47 -5.46 -7.44
CA SER A 184 5.32 -5.79 -8.58
C SER A 184 6.77 -6.03 -8.17
N LYS A 185 7.40 -7.05 -8.77
CA LYS A 185 8.82 -7.40 -8.57
C LYS A 185 9.27 -7.42 -7.09
N GLY A 186 8.41 -7.92 -6.20
CA GLY A 186 8.69 -8.00 -4.76
C GLY A 186 8.51 -6.69 -3.98
N SER A 187 8.04 -5.62 -4.62
CA SER A 187 7.59 -4.38 -3.96
C SER A 187 6.07 -4.38 -3.83
N GLU A 188 5.58 -3.83 -2.71
CA GLU A 188 4.16 -3.62 -2.44
C GLU A 188 3.92 -2.18 -1.97
N TRP A 189 2.99 -1.48 -2.60
CA TRP A 189 2.58 -0.13 -2.23
C TRP A 189 1.10 -0.11 -1.87
N THR A 190 0.73 0.69 -0.89
CA THR A 190 -0.68 0.94 -0.57
C THR A 190 -0.95 2.43 -0.69
N VAL A 191 -1.80 2.80 -1.65
CA VAL A 191 -2.13 4.20 -1.97
C VAL A 191 -3.54 4.50 -1.49
N PRO A 192 -3.73 5.33 -0.46
CA PRO A 192 -5.04 5.80 -0.04
C PRO A 192 -5.52 6.92 -0.98
N LEU A 193 -6.79 6.87 -1.40
CA LEU A 193 -7.43 7.91 -2.20
C LEU A 193 -8.80 8.29 -1.64
N GLU A 194 -9.19 9.55 -1.80
CA GLU A 194 -10.56 10.01 -1.60
C GLU A 194 -11.09 10.51 -2.94
N VAL A 195 -12.12 9.85 -3.47
CA VAL A 195 -12.62 10.12 -4.81
C VAL A 195 -14.02 10.74 -4.70
N PRO A 196 -14.20 12.00 -5.13
CA PRO A 196 -15.52 12.62 -5.12
C PRO A 196 -16.44 11.88 -6.07
N VAL A 197 -17.71 11.78 -5.69
CA VAL A 197 -18.76 11.18 -6.51
C VAL A 197 -19.35 12.27 -7.40
N THR A 198 -19.34 12.03 -8.71
CA THR A 198 -19.99 12.89 -9.70
C THR A 198 -21.26 12.22 -10.20
N ILE A 199 -22.28 13.01 -10.55
CA ILE A 199 -23.53 12.47 -11.08
C ILE A 199 -23.45 12.48 -12.60
N GLU A 200 -23.80 11.36 -13.24
CA GLU A 200 -23.96 11.27 -14.68
C GLU A 200 -25.06 12.23 -15.12
N THR A 201 -24.68 13.39 -15.65
CA THR A 201 -25.65 14.35 -16.17
C THR A 201 -26.02 13.87 -17.57
N GLY A 202 -27.24 13.35 -17.73
CA GLY A 202 -27.74 12.86 -19.01
C GLY A 202 -27.54 13.91 -20.11
N SER A 203 -26.86 13.52 -21.18
CA SER A 203 -26.80 14.28 -22.44
C SER A 203 -27.99 13.93 -23.32
#